data_AF-A0A7J7JFX8-F1
#
_entry.id   AF-A0A7J7JFX8-F1
#
_cell.length_a   1.000
_cell.length_b   1.000
_cell.length_c   1.000
_cell.angle_alpha   90.00
_cell.angle_beta   90.00
_cell.angle_gamma   90.00
#
_symmetry.space_group_name_H-M   'P 1'
#
loop_
_entity.id
_entity.type
_entity.pdbx_description
1 polymer ?
#
loop_
_entity_poly.entity_id
_entity_poly.type
_entity_poly.pdbx_seq_one_letter_code
_entity_poly.pdbx_strand_id
1 'polypeptide(L)'
;MMEDVRHMHELPYVAHFVNNKRALMKFPNIEIRSFEICICDGKSKLFQDIVSRILRHIKNNTEIRIDNCEKHLRSYTEENKSEISQLVKQDFISVTGPDRLRILKWLADQTKEKKNDIDEMLNEEFGGDSQLDPTIINVGQDSENRTYWYFDDLRLYRQKSGQSKGSGDWQCLATSCSTWEEVIGNFSQSTDDQEQDLHAYLSNQLYPAIKPLLETQPLSPQS
;
A
#
# COMPACT_ATOMS: atom_id res chain seq x y z
N MET A 1 10.02 11.48 5.82
CA MET A 1 9.47 10.66 6.92
C MET A 1 8.06 10.12 6.62
N MET A 2 7.09 10.96 6.21
CA MET A 2 5.78 10.48 5.67
C MET A 2 5.78 10.36 4.15
N GLU A 3 6.35 11.34 3.43
CA GLU A 3 6.46 11.27 1.96
C GLU A 3 7.15 9.99 1.46
N ASP A 4 8.22 9.57 2.15
CA ASP A 4 8.97 8.35 1.76
C ASP A 4 8.09 7.09 1.76
N VAL A 5 7.13 6.97 2.67
CA VAL A 5 6.24 5.79 2.73
C VAL A 5 5.12 5.86 1.71
N ARG A 6 4.73 7.05 1.24
CA ARG A 6 3.68 7.21 0.21
C ARG A 6 4.13 6.73 -1.15
N HIS A 7 5.43 6.82 -1.44
CA HIS A 7 6.01 6.33 -2.68
C HIS A 7 6.30 4.81 -2.66
N MET A 8 5.85 4.09 -1.64
CA MET A 8 6.02 2.64 -1.51
C MET A 8 4.72 1.92 -1.84
N HIS A 9 4.75 0.93 -2.74
CA HIS A 9 3.60 0.07 -3.03
C HIS A 9 3.18 -0.77 -1.83
N GLU A 10 4.10 -1.01 -0.90
CA GLU A 10 3.84 -1.70 0.35
C GLU A 10 2.78 -0.97 1.20
N LEU A 11 2.62 0.35 1.03
CA LEU A 11 1.65 1.13 1.80
C LEU A 11 0.20 0.75 1.45
N PRO A 12 -0.27 0.94 0.20
CA PRO A 12 -1.60 0.50 -0.19
C PRO A 12 -1.75 -1.02 -0.05
N TYR A 13 -0.69 -1.80 -0.34
CA TYR A 13 -0.75 -3.26 -0.21
C TYR A 13 -1.09 -3.70 1.22
N VAL A 14 -0.32 -3.24 2.21
CA VAL A 14 -0.49 -3.68 3.59
C VAL A 14 -1.77 -3.11 4.18
N ALA A 15 -2.12 -1.87 3.86
CA ALA A 15 -3.37 -1.26 4.32
C ALA A 15 -4.58 -2.07 3.83
N HIS A 16 -4.58 -2.44 2.55
CA HIS A 16 -5.61 -3.28 1.97
C HIS A 16 -5.63 -4.67 2.60
N PHE A 17 -4.49 -5.33 2.77
CA PHE A 17 -4.39 -6.62 3.47
C PHE A 17 -5.02 -6.57 4.87
N VAL A 18 -4.67 -5.56 5.66
CA VAL A 18 -5.19 -5.40 7.02
C VAL A 18 -6.71 -5.20 6.99
N ASN A 19 -7.24 -4.43 6.05
CA ASN A 19 -8.68 -4.19 5.90
C ASN A 19 -9.43 -5.43 5.38
N ASN A 20 -8.86 -6.21 4.46
CA ASN A 20 -9.48 -7.42 3.92
C ASN A 20 -9.43 -8.60 4.91
N LYS A 21 -8.40 -8.69 5.77
CA LYS A 21 -8.29 -9.75 6.78
C LYS A 21 -8.87 -9.37 8.14
N ARG A 22 -9.70 -8.31 8.22
CA ARG A 22 -10.34 -7.84 9.45
C ARG A 22 -11.11 -8.93 10.19
N ALA A 23 -11.93 -9.72 9.50
CA ALA A 23 -12.71 -10.78 10.14
C ALA A 23 -11.81 -11.90 10.69
N LEU A 24 -10.76 -12.25 9.95
CA LEU A 24 -9.85 -13.35 10.29
C LEU A 24 -8.95 -13.01 11.48
N MET A 25 -8.29 -11.85 11.44
CA MET A 25 -7.27 -11.44 12.43
C MET A 25 -7.80 -10.40 13.44
N LYS A 26 -9.08 -10.07 13.34
CA LYS A 26 -9.80 -9.13 14.20
C LYS A 26 -9.21 -7.71 14.18
N PHE A 27 -8.74 -7.26 13.03
CA PHE A 27 -8.24 -5.88 12.88
C PHE A 27 -9.39 -4.86 13.00
N PRO A 28 -9.13 -3.66 13.56
CA PRO A 28 -10.08 -2.55 13.48
C PRO A 28 -10.25 -2.11 12.02
N ASN A 29 -11.26 -1.28 11.75
CA ASN A 29 -11.29 -0.54 10.49
C ASN A 29 -10.20 0.52 10.54
N ILE A 30 -9.25 0.50 9.60
CA ILE A 30 -8.14 1.46 9.59
C ILE A 30 -8.14 2.18 8.27
N GLU A 31 -8.39 3.49 8.32
CA GLU A 31 -8.24 4.37 7.16
C GLU A 31 -6.76 4.46 6.77
N ILE A 32 -6.49 4.61 5.47
CA ILE A 32 -5.12 4.67 4.93
C ILE A 32 -4.27 5.73 5.62
N ARG A 33 -4.86 6.88 5.99
CA ARG A 33 -4.17 7.98 6.68
C ARG A 33 -3.80 7.59 8.12
N SER A 34 -4.72 6.97 8.86
CA SER A 34 -4.42 6.46 10.20
C SER A 34 -3.37 5.36 10.16
N PHE A 35 -3.43 4.51 9.13
CA PHE A 35 -2.42 3.49 8.88
C PHE A 35 -1.04 4.12 8.64
N GLU A 36 -0.94 5.10 7.73
CA GLU A 36 0.30 5.82 7.42
C GLU A 36 0.90 6.50 8.66
N ILE A 37 0.10 7.23 9.45
CA ILE A 37 0.56 7.87 10.71
C ILE A 37 1.15 6.81 11.65
N CYS A 38 0.48 5.67 11.77
CA CYS A 38 0.91 4.55 12.58
C CYS A 38 2.24 3.94 12.09
N ILE A 39 2.48 3.87 10.78
CA ILE A 39 3.75 3.44 10.20
C ILE A 39 4.87 4.45 10.48
N CYS A 40 4.56 5.75 10.55
CA CYS A 40 5.57 6.77 10.81
C CYS A 40 5.91 6.93 12.30
N ASP A 41 5.00 6.60 13.22
CA ASP A 41 5.23 6.74 14.67
C ASP A 41 5.84 5.47 15.30
N GLY A 42 7.13 5.51 15.68
CA GLY A 42 7.85 4.38 16.26
C GLY A 42 7.27 3.84 17.57
N LYS A 43 6.42 4.63 18.23
CA LYS A 43 5.73 4.28 19.48
C LYS A 43 4.28 3.83 19.23
N SER A 44 3.88 3.70 17.97
CA SER A 44 2.51 3.37 17.59
C SER A 44 2.09 2.02 18.17
N LYS A 45 1.13 2.06 19.11
CA LYS A 45 0.47 0.85 19.62
C LYS A 45 -0.34 0.14 18.53
N LEU A 46 -0.84 0.88 17.54
CA LEU A 46 -1.55 0.29 16.41
C LEU A 46 -0.61 -0.56 15.56
N PHE A 47 0.62 -0.10 15.32
CA PHE A 47 1.64 -0.85 14.58
C PHE A 47 1.95 -2.16 15.30
N GLN A 48 2.24 -2.06 16.59
CA GLN A 48 2.52 -3.22 17.44
C GLN A 48 1.33 -4.18 17.54
N ASP A 49 0.10 -3.67 17.62
CA ASP A 49 -1.11 -4.50 17.61
C ASP A 49 -1.25 -5.26 16.30
N ILE A 50 -1.02 -4.60 15.15
CA ILE A 50 -1.06 -5.23 13.83
C ILE A 50 -0.02 -6.35 13.75
N VAL A 51 1.25 -6.05 14.07
CA VAL A 51 2.33 -7.05 14.12
C VAL A 51 1.95 -8.23 15.02
N SER A 52 1.43 -7.95 16.22
CA SER A 52 1.05 -8.98 17.17
C SER A 52 -0.04 -9.90 16.62
N ARG A 53 -1.07 -9.35 15.95
CA ARG A 53 -2.18 -10.12 15.37
C ARG A 53 -1.73 -11.01 14.23
N ILE A 54 -0.89 -10.48 13.32
CA ILE A 54 -0.34 -11.28 12.21
C ILE A 54 0.52 -12.41 12.76
N LEU A 55 1.41 -12.13 13.72
CA LEU A 55 2.24 -13.16 14.36
C LEU A 55 1.42 -14.20 15.14
N ARG A 56 0.37 -13.78 15.86
CA ARG A 56 -0.56 -14.69 16.54
C ARG A 56 -1.17 -15.68 15.55
N HIS A 57 -1.59 -15.19 14.38
CA HIS A 57 -2.14 -16.00 13.30
C HIS A 57 -1.10 -16.98 12.75
N ILE A 58 0.06 -16.47 12.31
CA ILE A 58 1.13 -17.28 11.71
C ILE A 58 1.63 -18.38 12.65
N LYS A 59 1.91 -18.03 13.91
CA LYS A 59 2.48 -18.97 14.89
C LYS A 59 1.40 -19.77 15.64
N ASN A 60 0.11 -19.51 15.39
CA ASN A 60 -1.01 -20.05 16.15
C ASN A 60 -0.79 -19.96 17.68
N ASN A 61 -0.32 -18.79 18.15
CA ASN A 61 0.09 -18.58 19.53
C ASN A 61 -0.63 -17.38 20.14
N THR A 62 -1.55 -17.62 21.07
CA THR A 62 -2.38 -16.58 21.70
C THR A 62 -1.65 -15.69 22.71
N GLU A 63 -0.46 -16.09 23.17
CA GLU A 63 0.31 -15.35 24.16
C GLU A 63 1.09 -14.16 23.58
N ILE A 64 1.15 -14.05 22.24
CA ILE A 64 1.78 -12.90 21.60
C ILE A 64 0.87 -11.68 21.79
N ARG A 65 1.39 -10.64 22.43
CA ARG A 65 0.72 -9.39 22.81
C ARG A 65 1.57 -8.21 22.35
N ILE A 66 1.02 -7.01 22.44
CA ILE A 66 1.69 -5.75 22.05
C ILE A 66 3.05 -5.60 22.74
N ASP A 67 3.12 -5.93 24.04
CA ASP A 67 4.32 -5.76 24.88
C ASP A 67 5.44 -6.79 24.63
N ASN A 68 5.14 -7.92 23.98
CA ASN A 68 6.12 -8.97 23.69
C ASN A 68 6.29 -9.26 22.19
N CYS A 69 5.54 -8.59 21.32
CA CYS A 69 5.52 -8.87 19.88
C CYS A 69 6.89 -8.69 19.21
N GLU A 70 7.69 -7.70 19.64
CA GLU A 70 9.05 -7.49 19.12
C GLU A 70 9.95 -8.70 19.33
N LYS A 71 9.90 -9.30 20.53
CA LYS A 71 10.68 -10.48 20.86
C LYS A 71 10.26 -11.66 19.98
N HIS A 72 8.95 -11.86 19.82
CA HIS A 72 8.42 -12.91 18.96
C HIS A 72 8.75 -12.70 17.49
N LEU A 73 8.72 -11.45 17.02
CA LEU A 73 9.11 -11.08 15.66
C LEU A 73 10.58 -11.39 15.42
N ARG A 74 11.48 -10.96 16.32
CA ARG A 74 12.92 -11.26 16.23
C ARG A 74 13.16 -12.76 16.09
N SER A 75 12.66 -13.55 17.03
CA SER A 75 12.81 -15.01 16.98
C SER A 75 12.24 -15.60 15.68
N TYR A 76 11.08 -15.13 15.23
CA TYR A 76 10.47 -15.62 14.00
C TYR A 76 11.29 -15.28 12.76
N THR A 77 11.84 -14.06 12.66
CA THR A 77 12.70 -13.68 11.52
C THR A 77 14.02 -14.43 11.49
N GLU A 78 14.59 -14.75 12.65
CA GLU A 78 15.82 -15.56 12.78
C GLU A 78 15.57 -17.02 12.41
N GLU A 79 14.48 -17.61 12.93
CA GLU A 79 14.02 -18.97 12.62
C GLU A 79 13.86 -19.17 11.11
N ASN A 80 13.32 -18.16 10.40
CA ASN A 80 13.06 -18.20 8.97
C ASN A 80 14.20 -17.64 8.09
N LYS A 81 15.34 -17.23 8.70
CA LYS A 81 16.48 -16.62 8.00
C LYS A 81 16.08 -15.47 7.07
N SER A 82 15.15 -14.64 7.51
CA SER A 82 14.60 -13.57 6.68
C SER A 82 15.60 -12.44 6.46
N GLU A 83 15.49 -11.82 5.29
CA GLU A 83 16.08 -10.55 4.90
C GLU A 83 15.74 -9.40 5.87
N ILE A 84 14.55 -9.39 6.48
CA ILE A 84 14.17 -8.34 7.44
C ILE A 84 14.77 -8.56 8.84
N SER A 85 15.49 -9.67 9.08
CA SER A 85 16.12 -9.96 10.38
C SER A 85 17.03 -8.84 10.87
N GLN A 86 17.71 -8.13 9.96
CA GLN A 86 18.57 -6.99 10.33
C GLN A 86 17.76 -5.79 10.81
N LEU A 87 16.56 -5.57 10.26
CA LEU A 87 15.70 -4.43 10.59
C LEU A 87 15.11 -4.55 12.00
N VAL A 88 14.91 -5.77 12.47
CA VAL A 88 14.25 -6.05 13.76
C VAL A 88 15.22 -6.29 14.93
N LYS A 89 16.54 -6.19 14.68
CA LYS A 89 17.58 -6.28 15.74
C LYS A 89 17.45 -5.16 16.78
N GLN A 90 16.93 -4.01 16.35
CA GLN A 90 16.67 -2.84 17.18
C GLN A 90 15.20 -2.80 17.60
N ASP A 91 14.89 -2.01 18.62
CA ASP A 91 13.52 -1.76 19.07
C ASP A 91 12.72 -0.99 18.01
N PHE A 92 11.40 -1.18 17.95
CA PHE A 92 10.56 -0.57 16.90
C PHE A 92 10.65 0.95 16.82
N ILE A 93 10.91 1.61 17.95
CA ILE A 93 11.11 3.06 18.01
C ILE A 93 12.28 3.53 17.13
N SER A 94 13.29 2.69 16.94
CA SER A 94 14.48 2.98 16.16
C SER A 94 14.31 2.61 14.68
N VAL A 95 13.26 1.85 14.33
CA VAL A 95 13.00 1.41 12.96
C VAL A 95 12.33 2.52 12.17
N THR A 96 12.85 2.80 10.98
CA THR A 96 12.30 3.83 10.08
C THR A 96 10.88 3.46 9.62
N GLY A 97 10.09 4.45 9.21
CA GLY A 97 8.75 4.19 8.64
C GLY A 97 8.78 3.21 7.46
N PRO A 98 9.64 3.44 6.44
CA PRO A 98 9.81 2.50 5.33
C PRO A 98 10.16 1.08 5.78
N ASP A 99 11.05 0.91 6.76
CA ASP A 99 11.42 -0.42 7.24
C ASP A 99 10.31 -1.09 8.05
N ARG A 100 9.53 -0.32 8.81
CA ARG A 100 8.32 -0.82 9.47
C ARG A 100 7.28 -1.29 8.47
N LEU A 101 7.17 -0.61 7.34
CA LEU A 101 6.30 -1.02 6.25
C LEU A 101 6.77 -2.33 5.60
N ARG A 102 8.08 -2.47 5.34
CA ARG A 102 8.70 -3.72 4.85
C ARG A 102 8.48 -4.88 5.82
N ILE A 103 8.59 -4.64 7.13
CA ILE A 103 8.29 -5.65 8.15
C ILE A 103 6.85 -6.15 8.02
N LEU A 104 5.88 -5.26 7.87
CA LEU A 104 4.47 -5.66 7.72
C LEU A 104 4.18 -6.35 6.39
N LYS A 105 4.78 -5.88 5.28
CA LYS A 105 4.67 -6.56 3.98
C LYS A 105 5.18 -7.99 4.09
N TRP A 106 6.38 -8.17 4.63
CA TRP A 106 6.97 -9.49 4.82
C TRP A 106 6.07 -10.39 5.70
N LEU A 107 5.55 -9.86 6.81
CA LEU A 107 4.62 -10.59 7.68
C LEU A 107 3.33 -10.98 6.96
N ALA A 108 2.73 -10.08 6.19
CA ALA A 108 1.54 -10.37 5.40
C ALA A 108 1.81 -11.53 4.43
N ASP A 109 2.95 -11.52 3.75
CA ASP A 109 3.36 -12.56 2.80
C ASP A 109 3.60 -13.92 3.48
N GLN A 110 3.96 -13.93 4.77
CA GLN A 110 4.12 -15.17 5.55
C GLN A 110 2.79 -15.82 5.95
N THR A 111 1.64 -15.14 5.82
CA THR A 111 0.37 -15.66 6.36
C THR A 111 -0.16 -16.89 5.64
N LYS A 112 0.39 -17.26 4.46
CA LYS A 112 -0.07 -18.37 3.59
C LYS A 112 -1.56 -18.33 3.23
N GLU A 113 -2.28 -17.29 3.65
CA GLU A 113 -3.53 -16.90 3.06
C GLU A 113 -3.30 -16.75 1.55
N LYS A 114 -4.32 -17.02 0.72
CA LYS A 114 -4.23 -16.78 -0.73
C LYS A 114 -3.49 -15.45 -0.93
N LYS A 115 -2.39 -15.49 -1.70
CA LYS A 115 -1.60 -14.30 -2.04
C LYS A 115 -2.60 -13.20 -2.33
N ASN A 116 -2.44 -12.05 -1.68
CA ASN A 116 -3.41 -10.98 -1.85
C ASN A 116 -3.57 -10.77 -3.35
N ASP A 117 -4.82 -10.61 -3.77
CA ASP A 117 -5.19 -10.38 -5.17
C ASP A 117 -4.28 -9.31 -5.80
N ILE A 118 -3.80 -8.35 -4.99
CA ILE A 118 -2.78 -7.37 -5.35
C ILE A 118 -1.50 -7.97 -5.97
N ASP A 119 -0.85 -8.94 -5.35
CA ASP A 119 0.42 -9.47 -5.90
C ASP A 119 0.15 -10.21 -7.21
N GLU A 120 -1.01 -10.86 -7.37
CA GLU A 120 -1.40 -11.49 -8.63
C GLU A 120 -1.74 -10.42 -9.68
N MET A 121 -2.59 -9.44 -9.35
CA MET A 121 -2.96 -8.30 -10.20
C MET A 121 -1.77 -7.45 -10.63
N LEU A 122 -0.82 -7.18 -9.72
CA LEU A 122 0.40 -6.43 -10.05
C LEU A 122 1.28 -7.20 -11.03
N ASN A 123 1.17 -8.54 -11.07
CA ASN A 123 1.96 -9.41 -11.94
C ASN A 123 1.26 -9.75 -13.27
N GLU A 124 -0.07 -9.61 -13.36
CA GLU A 124 -0.84 -9.87 -14.57
C GLU A 124 -0.51 -8.91 -15.72
N GLU A 125 -0.62 -9.41 -16.95
CA GLU A 125 -0.46 -8.59 -18.17
C GLU A 125 -1.75 -7.82 -18.48
N PHE A 126 -1.60 -6.65 -19.11
CA PHE A 126 -2.72 -5.81 -19.53
C PHE A 126 -3.73 -6.62 -20.35
N GLY A 127 -5.01 -6.56 -19.96
CA GLY A 127 -6.11 -7.20 -20.68
C GLY A 127 -6.60 -8.52 -20.11
N GLY A 128 -6.14 -8.94 -18.92
CA GLY A 128 -6.81 -9.97 -18.15
C GLY A 128 -8.10 -9.43 -17.54
N ASP A 129 -9.24 -10.07 -17.81
CA ASP A 129 -10.57 -9.82 -17.22
C ASP A 129 -10.63 -10.28 -15.74
N SER A 130 -9.56 -10.04 -15.00
CA SER A 130 -9.37 -10.49 -13.64
C SER A 130 -10.07 -9.53 -12.68
N GLN A 131 -11.35 -9.76 -12.46
CA GLN A 131 -12.15 -9.18 -11.38
C GLN A 131 -11.71 -9.74 -10.00
N LEU A 132 -10.42 -9.67 -9.67
CA LEU A 132 -9.90 -10.25 -8.43
C LEU A 132 -10.23 -9.39 -7.19
N ASP A 133 -10.23 -8.05 -7.32
CA ASP A 133 -10.75 -7.14 -6.29
C ASP A 133 -11.21 -5.80 -6.90
N PRO A 134 -12.48 -5.36 -6.72
CA PRO A 134 -12.98 -4.10 -7.28
C PRO A 134 -12.37 -2.84 -6.64
N THR A 135 -11.68 -2.96 -5.51
CA THR A 135 -11.02 -1.83 -4.83
C THR A 135 -9.65 -1.51 -5.41
N ILE A 136 -9.16 -2.33 -6.35
CA ILE A 136 -7.85 -2.16 -6.98
C ILE A 136 -8.05 -2.02 -8.48
N ILE A 137 -7.60 -0.90 -9.01
CA ILE A 137 -7.83 -0.55 -10.42
C ILE A 137 -6.47 -0.30 -11.06
N ASN A 138 -6.15 -1.10 -12.09
CA ASN A 138 -5.14 -0.74 -13.07
C ASN A 138 -5.75 0.33 -13.98
N VAL A 139 -5.29 1.57 -13.83
CA VAL A 139 -5.86 2.76 -14.45
C VAL A 139 -5.42 2.88 -15.91
N GLY A 140 -4.26 2.33 -16.27
CA GLY A 140 -3.68 2.41 -17.61
C GLY A 140 -2.16 2.61 -17.60
N GLN A 141 -1.59 2.88 -18.78
CA GLN A 141 -0.18 3.20 -18.95
C GLN A 141 0.02 4.53 -19.66
N ASP A 142 1.18 5.16 -19.43
CA ASP A 142 1.66 6.25 -20.27
C ASP A 142 2.59 5.76 -21.39
N SER A 143 2.97 6.66 -22.29
CA SER A 143 3.84 6.37 -23.43
C SER A 143 5.24 5.84 -23.05
N GLU A 144 5.61 5.98 -21.77
CA GLU A 144 6.85 5.44 -21.21
C GLU A 144 6.67 4.04 -20.57
N ASN A 145 5.53 3.38 -20.79
CA ASN A 145 5.13 2.12 -20.17
C ASN A 145 5.11 2.16 -18.63
N ARG A 146 4.81 3.33 -18.03
CA ARG A 146 4.61 3.42 -16.58
C ARG A 146 3.14 3.14 -16.28
N THR A 147 2.88 2.23 -15.35
CA THR A 147 1.52 1.81 -15.01
C THR A 147 0.95 2.65 -13.88
N TYR A 148 -0.31 3.07 -14.02
CA TYR A 148 -1.04 3.86 -13.03
C TYR A 148 -2.02 2.97 -12.26
N TRP A 149 -2.12 3.18 -10.96
CA TRP A 149 -2.89 2.33 -10.05
C TRP A 149 -3.70 3.16 -9.04
N TYR A 150 -4.88 2.67 -8.71
CA TYR A 150 -5.76 3.20 -7.67
C TYR A 150 -6.20 2.08 -6.73
N PHE A 151 -6.18 2.32 -5.41
CA PHE A 151 -6.41 1.31 -4.37
C PHE A 151 -7.57 1.66 -3.42
N ASP A 152 -8.57 2.38 -3.93
CA ASP A 152 -9.71 2.86 -3.14
C ASP A 152 -9.31 3.68 -1.90
N ASP A 153 -8.22 4.43 -2.02
CA ASP A 153 -7.61 5.20 -0.93
C ASP A 153 -7.49 6.70 -1.25
N LEU A 154 -8.20 7.14 -2.29
CA LEU A 154 -8.21 8.50 -2.86
C LEU A 154 -6.87 8.98 -3.44
N ARG A 155 -5.89 8.07 -3.61
CA ARG A 155 -4.55 8.40 -4.14
C ARG A 155 -4.32 7.78 -5.49
N LEU A 156 -3.61 8.50 -6.34
CA LEU A 156 -3.10 7.96 -7.60
C LEU A 156 -1.65 7.55 -7.44
N TYR A 157 -1.33 6.33 -7.87
CA TYR A 157 0.03 5.82 -7.85
C TYR A 157 0.53 5.52 -9.25
N ARG A 158 1.84 5.62 -9.44
CA ARG A 158 2.54 5.25 -10.67
C ARG A 158 3.71 4.33 -10.37
N GLN A 159 3.80 3.24 -11.12
CA GLN A 159 4.93 2.32 -11.14
C GLN A 159 5.88 2.70 -12.27
N LYS A 160 7.17 2.91 -11.98
CA LYS A 160 8.18 3.20 -13.02
C LYS A 160 8.40 1.99 -13.94
N SER A 161 8.74 2.25 -15.21
CA SER A 161 9.00 1.23 -16.22
C SER A 161 10.33 0.49 -15.96
N GLY A 162 10.41 -0.77 -16.45
CA GLY A 162 11.66 -1.52 -16.54
C GLY A 162 12.08 -2.35 -15.32
N GLN A 163 11.23 -2.52 -14.30
CA GLN A 163 11.52 -3.43 -13.17
C GLN A 163 10.51 -4.57 -13.07
N SER A 164 10.96 -5.71 -12.52
CA SER A 164 10.10 -6.84 -12.20
C SER A 164 8.87 -6.35 -11.43
N LYS A 165 7.69 -6.72 -11.94
CA LYS A 165 6.40 -6.47 -11.32
C LYS A 165 6.46 -6.91 -9.84
N GLY A 166 6.27 -5.98 -8.91
CA GLY A 166 6.40 -6.20 -7.45
C GLY A 166 7.65 -5.65 -6.75
N SER A 167 8.66 -5.14 -7.48
CA SER A 167 9.86 -4.52 -6.86
C SER A 167 10.15 -3.10 -7.33
N GLY A 168 9.24 -2.51 -8.12
CA GLY A 168 9.46 -1.21 -8.76
C GLY A 168 9.59 -0.06 -7.77
N ASP A 169 10.25 1.01 -8.18
CA ASP A 169 10.05 2.33 -7.59
C ASP A 169 8.63 2.80 -7.90
N TRP A 170 7.83 3.01 -6.86
CA TRP A 170 6.50 3.59 -6.99
C TRP A 170 6.53 5.08 -6.67
N GLN A 171 5.51 5.79 -7.13
CA GLN A 171 5.31 7.19 -6.82
C GLN A 171 3.83 7.44 -6.56
N CYS A 172 3.49 7.90 -5.36
CA CYS A 172 2.22 8.57 -5.13
C CYS A 172 2.24 9.92 -5.86
N LEU A 173 1.37 10.09 -6.83
CA LEU A 173 1.30 11.27 -7.68
C LEU A 173 0.24 12.27 -7.20
N ALA A 174 -0.86 11.76 -6.64
CA ALA A 174 -1.97 12.62 -6.25
C ALA A 174 -2.54 12.24 -4.87
N THR A 175 -2.75 13.25 -4.03
CA THR A 175 -3.35 13.14 -2.69
C THR A 175 -4.39 14.23 -2.41
N SER A 176 -4.54 15.20 -3.31
CA SER A 176 -5.47 16.34 -3.23
C SER A 176 -6.09 16.62 -4.59
N CYS A 177 -7.21 17.36 -4.62
CA CYS A 177 -7.83 17.77 -5.89
C CYS A 177 -6.84 18.46 -6.82
N SER A 178 -5.97 19.34 -6.30
CA SER A 178 -4.97 20.05 -7.11
C SER A 178 -3.96 19.10 -7.76
N THR A 179 -3.41 18.14 -7.00
CA THR A 179 -2.44 17.17 -7.55
C THR A 179 -3.10 16.20 -8.54
N TRP A 180 -4.38 15.87 -8.34
CA TRP A 180 -5.13 15.07 -9.32
C TRP A 180 -5.35 15.84 -10.62
N GLU A 181 -5.79 17.09 -10.54
CA GLU A 181 -5.99 17.97 -11.71
C GLU A 181 -4.66 18.21 -12.46
N GLU A 182 -3.54 18.35 -11.75
CA GLU A 182 -2.21 18.47 -12.33
C GLU A 182 -1.82 17.20 -13.12
N VAL A 183 -1.96 16.02 -12.51
CA VAL A 183 -1.62 14.74 -13.18
C VAL A 183 -2.48 14.52 -14.42
N ILE A 184 -3.78 14.81 -14.34
CA ILE A 184 -4.70 14.72 -15.48
C ILE A 184 -4.29 15.70 -16.58
N GLY A 185 -3.98 16.95 -16.21
CA GLY A 185 -3.57 18.00 -17.14
C GLY A 185 -2.34 17.63 -17.98
N ASN A 186 -1.41 16.84 -17.43
CA ASN A 186 -0.20 16.39 -18.12
C ASN A 186 -0.49 15.57 -19.39
N PHE A 187 -1.63 14.91 -19.48
CA PHE A 187 -2.00 14.08 -20.63
C PHE A 187 -2.96 14.77 -21.60
N SER A 188 -3.46 15.97 -21.26
CA SER A 188 -4.54 16.64 -21.99
C SER A 188 -4.24 16.99 -23.45
N GLN A 189 -2.96 17.12 -23.80
CA GLN A 189 -2.49 17.44 -25.16
C GLN A 189 -1.69 16.29 -25.79
N SER A 190 -1.70 15.11 -25.17
CA SER A 190 -0.96 13.97 -25.70
C SER A 190 -1.56 13.48 -27.02
N THR A 191 -0.69 13.08 -27.93
CA THR A 191 -1.05 12.43 -29.20
C THR A 191 -0.83 10.92 -29.14
N ASP A 192 -0.36 10.39 -28.02
CA ASP A 192 -0.16 8.96 -27.81
C ASP A 192 -1.48 8.29 -27.41
N ASP A 193 -1.81 7.17 -28.05
CA ASP A 193 -3.09 6.48 -27.84
C ASP A 193 -3.25 6.01 -26.38
N GLN A 194 -2.18 5.52 -25.73
CA GLN A 194 -2.26 5.05 -24.34
C GLN A 194 -2.50 6.19 -23.37
N GLU A 195 -1.82 7.32 -23.58
CA GLU A 195 -2.01 8.51 -22.76
C GLU A 195 -3.38 9.15 -22.99
N GLN A 196 -3.93 9.09 -24.21
CA GLN A 196 -5.28 9.53 -24.50
C GLN A 196 -6.32 8.68 -23.77
N ASP A 197 -6.17 7.35 -23.78
CA ASP A 197 -7.04 6.43 -23.04
C ASP A 197 -6.93 6.66 -21.54
N LEU A 198 -5.71 6.81 -21.02
CA LEU A 198 -5.45 7.12 -19.61
C LEU A 198 -6.10 8.45 -19.20
N HIS A 199 -5.91 9.50 -20.00
CA HIS A 199 -6.52 10.82 -19.77
C HIS A 199 -8.04 10.74 -19.78
N ALA A 200 -8.62 10.01 -20.74
CA ALA A 200 -10.06 9.85 -20.86
C ALA A 200 -10.65 9.10 -19.66
N TYR A 201 -9.99 8.02 -19.20
CA TYR A 201 -10.43 7.27 -18.02
C TYR A 201 -10.33 8.10 -16.74
N LEU A 202 -9.18 8.75 -16.52
CA LEU A 202 -8.97 9.61 -15.36
C LEU A 202 -9.99 10.75 -15.30
N SER A 203 -10.18 11.48 -16.41
CA SER A 203 -11.02 12.67 -16.48
C SER A 203 -12.51 12.36 -16.41
N ASN A 204 -12.96 11.27 -17.06
CA ASN A 204 -14.39 11.01 -17.26
C ASN A 204 -14.96 9.95 -16.31
N GLN A 205 -14.12 9.12 -15.68
CA GLN A 205 -14.58 8.02 -14.82
C GLN A 205 -14.02 8.14 -13.40
N LEU A 206 -12.70 8.05 -13.24
CA LEU A 206 -12.10 7.87 -11.93
C LEU A 206 -12.12 9.17 -11.08
N TYR A 207 -11.60 10.27 -11.61
CA TYR A 207 -11.53 11.53 -10.85
C TYR A 207 -12.91 12.11 -10.49
N PRO A 208 -13.94 12.08 -11.36
CA PRO A 208 -15.29 12.49 -10.97
C PRO A 208 -15.87 11.72 -9.77
N ALA A 209 -15.51 10.45 -9.60
CA ALA A 209 -15.92 9.65 -8.43
C ALA A 209 -15.12 10.01 -7.16
N ILE A 210 -13.84 10.34 -7.31
CA ILE A 210 -12.91 10.65 -6.21
C ILE A 210 -13.07 12.10 -5.70
N LYS A 211 -13.30 13.07 -6.59
CA LYS A 211 -13.31 14.51 -6.27
C LYS A 211 -14.22 14.88 -5.10
N PRO A 212 -15.49 14.44 -5.03
CA PRO A 212 -16.36 14.76 -3.90
C PRO A 212 -15.85 14.19 -2.57
N LEU A 213 -15.17 13.04 -2.61
CA LEU A 213 -14.60 12.40 -1.43
C LEU A 213 -13.36 13.16 -0.93
N LEU A 214 -12.49 13.62 -1.84
CA LEU A 214 -11.34 14.46 -1.48
C LEU A 214 -11.75 15.81 -0.86
N GLU A 215 -12.84 16.40 -1.34
CA GLU A 215 -13.36 17.67 -0.80
C GLU A 215 -13.93 17.51 0.61
N THR A 216 -14.52 16.35 0.92
CA THR A 216 -15.10 16.05 2.23
C THR A 216 -14.11 15.43 3.21
N GLN A 217 -13.06 14.77 2.72
CA GLN A 217 -12.04 14.07 3.49
C GLN A 217 -10.62 14.36 2.96
N PRO A 218 -10.11 15.59 3.14
CA PRO A 218 -8.80 15.95 2.61
C PRO A 218 -7.67 15.13 3.28
N LEU A 219 -6.87 14.44 2.45
CA LEU A 219 -5.75 13.60 2.91
C LEU A 219 -4.54 14.40 3.41
N SER A 220 -4.40 15.65 2.96
CA SER A 220 -3.37 16.61 3.35
C SER A 220 -4.01 17.85 3.96
N PRO A 221 -3.37 18.54 4.92
CA PRO A 221 -3.91 19.79 5.45
C PRO A 221 -4.04 20.82 4.32
N GLN A 222 -5.22 21.44 4.21
CA GLN A 222 -5.37 22.64 3.38
C GLN A 222 -4.48 23.72 4.01
N SER A 223 -3.51 24.20 3.23
CA SER A 223 -2.60 25.26 3.64
C SER A 223 -3.33 26.57 3.88
#